data_AF-A0A2W4M7P6-F1
#
_entry.id   AF-A0A2W4M7P6-F1
#
_cell.length_a   1.000
_cell.length_b   1.000
_cell.length_c   1.000
_cell.angle_alpha   90.00
_cell.angle_beta   90.00
_cell.angle_gamma   90.00
#
_symmetry.space_group_name_H-M   'P 1'
#
loop_
_entity.id
_entity.type
_entity.pdbx_description
1 polymer ?
#
loop_
_entity_poly.entity_id
_entity_poly.type
_entity_poly.pdbx_seq_one_letter_code
_entity_poly.pdbx_strand_id
1 'polypeptide(L)' 'VFSLPGCGFQSLPPLLAADFNLGLGVTICTADDIATAVLIVDLLYPLLDPRVRYR' A
#
# COMPACT_ATOMS: atom_id res chain seq x y z
N VAL A 1 -21.67 -17.90 -14.82
CA VAL A 1 -20.33 -18.19 -15.40
C VAL A 1 -19.18 -18.16 -14.37
N PHE A 2 -19.39 -17.78 -13.10
CA PHE A 2 -18.45 -18.16 -12.03
C PHE A 2 -19.20 -18.52 -10.75
N SER A 3 -19.75 -19.74 -10.72
CA SER A 3 -20.33 -20.39 -9.54
C SER A 3 -19.33 -21.40 -8.95
N LEU A 4 -18.09 -20.97 -8.70
CA LEU A 4 -17.09 -21.73 -7.95
C LEU A 4 -17.10 -21.24 -6.50
N PRO A 5 -17.76 -21.95 -5.57
CA PRO A 5 -17.74 -21.61 -4.16
C PRO A 5 -16.37 -22.01 -3.59
N GLY A 6 -15.59 -21.02 -3.13
CA GLY A 6 -14.33 -21.26 -2.44
C GLY A 6 -13.30 -20.13 -2.58
N CYS A 7 -13.12 -19.59 -3.79
CA CYS A 7 -11.99 -18.67 -4.04
C CYS A 7 -12.37 -17.34 -4.71
N GLY A 8 -13.40 -17.34 -5.57
CA GLY A 8 -13.90 -16.12 -6.23
C GLY A 8 -14.95 -15.36 -5.42
N PHE A 9 -15.58 -16.02 -4.43
CA PHE A 9 -16.55 -15.39 -3.53
C PHE A 9 -15.88 -14.68 -2.35
N GLN A 10 -14.56 -14.85 -2.13
CA GLN A 10 -13.85 -14.12 -1.07
C GLN A 10 -13.35 -12.75 -1.56
N SER A 11 -13.21 -12.57 -2.88
CA SER A 11 -12.79 -11.32 -3.54
C SER A 11 -13.95 -10.50 -4.11
N LEU A 12 -15.17 -11.05 -4.18
CA LEU A 12 -16.39 -10.33 -4.56
C LEU A 12 -17.11 -9.53 -3.45
N PRO A 13 -17.04 -9.84 -2.15
CA PRO A 13 -17.93 -9.26 -1.15
C PRO A 13 -17.50 -7.89 -0.57
N PRO A 14 -16.48 -7.17 -1.07
CA PRO A 14 -16.42 -5.72 -0.86
C PRO A 14 -16.93 -4.91 -2.05
N LEU A 15 -17.00 -5.50 -3.26
CA LEU A 15 -17.14 -4.72 -4.49
C LEU A 15 -18.59 -4.24 -4.76
N LEU A 16 -19.60 -4.80 -4.10
CA LEU A 16 -21.00 -4.65 -4.54
C LEU A 16 -22.00 -4.02 -3.56
N ALA A 17 -21.72 -3.78 -2.26
CA ALA A 17 -22.81 -3.28 -1.39
C ALA A 17 -22.51 -2.43 -0.14
N ALA A 18 -21.37 -2.54 0.56
CA ALA A 18 -21.34 -1.99 1.93
C ALA A 18 -20.13 -1.11 2.29
N ASP A 19 -18.92 -1.37 1.80
CA ASP A 19 -17.71 -0.85 2.45
C ASP A 19 -16.71 -0.20 1.50
N PHE A 20 -17.18 0.44 0.43
CA PHE A 20 -16.32 1.17 -0.51
C PHE A 20 -15.46 2.22 0.21
N ASN A 21 -16.04 2.95 1.16
CA ASN A 21 -15.34 3.99 1.92
C ASN A 21 -14.24 3.41 2.83
N LEU A 22 -14.50 2.26 3.47
CA LEU A 22 -13.51 1.60 4.33
C LEU A 22 -12.36 1.02 3.50
N GLY A 23 -12.64 0.39 2.35
CA GLY A 23 -11.61 -0.13 1.45
C GLY A 23 -10.74 0.98 0.86
N LEU A 24 -11.37 2.10 0.44
CA LEU A 24 -10.64 3.28 -0.02
C LEU A 24 -9.80 3.90 1.11
N GLY A 25 -10.33 3.97 2.34
CA GLY A 25 -9.59 4.46 3.50
C GLY A 25 -8.34 3.64 3.82
N VAL A 26 -8.46 2.30 3.85
CA VAL A 26 -7.32 1.41 4.06
C VAL A 26 -6.29 1.53 2.92
N THR A 27 -6.75 1.70 1.68
CA THR A 27 -5.86 1.89 0.52
C THR A 27 -5.08 3.21 0.63
N ILE A 28 -5.73 4.28 1.09
CA ILE A 28 -5.07 5.59 1.30
C ILE A 28 -4.07 5.51 2.45
N CYS A 29 -4.45 4.91 3.59
CA CYS A 29 -3.53 4.73 4.73
C CYS A 29 -2.29 3.93 4.33
N THR A 30 -2.45 2.81 3.64
CA THR A 30 -1.31 1.99 3.18
C THR A 30 -0.44 2.73 2.16
N ALA A 31 -1.02 3.54 1.27
CA ALA A 31 -0.25 4.38 0.36
C ALA A 31 0.57 5.44 1.11
N ASP A 32 -0.01 6.08 2.12
CA ASP A 32 0.65 7.09 2.96
C ASP A 32 1.78 6.48 3.82
N ASP A 33 1.55 5.29 4.38
CA ASP A 33 2.55 4.55 5.14
C ASP A 33 3.78 4.18 4.29
N ILE A 34 3.54 3.68 3.07
CA ILE A 34 4.61 3.33 2.13
C ILE A 34 5.37 4.58 1.68
N ALA A 35 4.65 5.67 1.34
CA ALA A 35 5.27 6.93 0.95
C ALA A 35 6.16 7.49 2.08
N THR A 36 5.67 7.44 3.32
CA THR A 36 6.43 7.86 4.51
C THR A 36 7.67 7.00 4.73
N ALA A 37 7.55 5.67 4.58
CA ALA A 37 8.69 4.77 4.70
C ALA A 37 9.77 5.03 3.65
N VAL A 38 9.38 5.25 2.40
CA VAL A 38 10.32 5.58 1.31
C VAL A 38 10.98 6.94 1.56
N LEU A 39 10.23 7.95 2.00
CA LEU A 39 10.80 9.27 2.34
C LEU A 39 11.82 9.19 3.47
N ILE A 40 11.54 8.37 4.49
CA ILE A 40 12.50 8.11 5.58
C ILE A 40 13.77 7.46 5.02
N VAL A 41 13.61 6.45 4.18
CA VAL A 41 14.72 5.72 3.56
C VAL A 41 15.58 6.66 2.69
N ASP A 42 14.95 7.50 1.88
CA ASP A 42 15.61 8.51 1.04
C ASP A 42 16.35 9.58 1.85
N LEU A 43 15.87 9.90 3.06
CA LEU A 43 16.56 10.80 3.99
C LEU A 43 17.70 10.10 4.75
N LEU A 44 17.52 8.82 5.06
CA LEU A 44 18.50 8.02 5.80
C LEU A 44 19.72 7.68 4.94
N TYR A 45 19.51 7.39 3.65
CA TYR A 45 20.57 7.10 2.69
C TYR A 45 21.69 8.17 2.66
N PRO A 46 21.41 9.47 2.45
CA PRO A 46 22.45 10.51 2.45
C PRO A 46 23.03 10.82 3.84
N LEU A 47 22.34 10.47 4.92
CA LEU A 47 22.84 10.67 6.29
C LEU A 47 23.82 9.56 6.71
N LEU A 48 23.53 8.31 6.33
CA LEU A 48 24.34 7.14 6.69
C LEU A 48 25.49 6.88 5.72
N ASP A 49 25.36 7.25 4.44
CA ASP A 49 26.45 7.12 3.48
C ASP A 49 27.14 8.47 3.21
N PRO A 50 28.30 8.77 3.87
CA PRO A 50 29.10 9.95 3.59
C PRO A 50 29.82 9.89 2.22
N ARG A 51 29.59 8.85 1.41
CA ARG A 51 30.32 8.58 0.16
C ARG A 51 29.86 9.44 -1.02
N VAL A 52 28.62 9.95 -1.00
CA VAL A 52 28.10 10.91 -2.01
C VAL A 52 28.75 12.30 -1.87
N ARG A 53 29.60 12.50 -0.85
CA ARG A 53 30.33 13.75 -0.62
C ARG A 53 31.72 13.82 -1.27
N TYR A 54 32.16 12.80 -1.99
CA TYR A 54 33.45 12.86 -2.71
C TYR A 54 33.27 12.71 -4.23
N ARG A 55 33.16 13.91 -4.84
CA ARG A 55 33.29 14.28 -6.27
C ARG A 55 32.08 14.04 -7.16
#